data_AF-V6IZ03-F1
#
_entry.id   AF-V6IZ03-F1
#
_cell.length_a   1.000
_cell.length_b   1.000
_cell.length_c   1.000
_cell.angle_alpha   90.00
_cell.angle_beta   90.00
_cell.angle_gamma   90.00
#
_symmetry.space_group_name_H-M   'P 1'
#
loop_
_entity.id
_entity.type
_entity.pdbx_description
1 polymer ?
#
loop_
_entity_poly.entity_id
_entity_poly.type
_entity_poly.pdbx_seq_one_letter_code
_entity_poly.pdbx_strand_id
1 'polypeptide(L)'
;MSNKYLSVNDNQLPAFKDDEINQIIDTDIAISDDIYDQFFEQRAQGKQYKVKNVSGTTFEEIFEEYTPDPVKRGPTDVEISQQQNAQLLLQLAQQEQTIKDMQNQNAAIMLQLAQSQGGAS
;
A
#
# COMPACT_ATOMS: atom_id res chain seq x y z
N MET A 1 -40.92 2.33 9.40
CA MET A 1 -39.89 1.32 9.16
C MET A 1 -39.49 1.55 7.72
N SER A 2 -38.24 1.95 7.50
CA SER A 2 -37.70 2.18 6.17
C SER A 2 -37.33 0.87 5.52
N ASN A 3 -37.57 0.75 4.21
CA ASN A 3 -37.20 -0.45 3.48
C ASN A 3 -35.72 -0.38 3.10
N LYS A 4 -35.06 -1.55 3.13
CA LYS A 4 -33.66 -1.71 2.75
C LYS A 4 -33.56 -2.22 1.33
N TYR A 5 -32.59 -1.67 0.60
CA TYR A 5 -32.34 -2.02 -0.79
C TYR A 5 -30.86 -2.36 -1.00
N LEU A 6 -30.63 -3.35 -1.85
CA LEU A 6 -29.34 -3.75 -2.38
C LEU A 6 -29.14 -3.12 -3.76
N SER A 7 -28.06 -2.38 -3.90
CA SER A 7 -27.55 -1.85 -5.16
C SER A 7 -26.25 -2.56 -5.50
N VAL A 8 -26.03 -2.87 -6.78
CA VAL A 8 -24.87 -3.65 -7.22
C VAL A 8 -24.12 -2.86 -8.27
N ASN A 9 -22.80 -2.69 -8.07
CA ASN A 9 -21.95 -2.07 -9.07
C ASN A 9 -21.36 -3.09 -10.06
N ASP A 10 -20.63 -2.61 -11.06
CA ASP A 10 -20.00 -3.44 -12.10
C ASP A 10 -19.06 -4.52 -11.55
N ASN A 11 -18.52 -4.32 -10.34
CA ASN A 11 -17.62 -5.26 -9.67
C ASN A 11 -18.35 -6.26 -8.75
N GLN A 12 -19.69 -6.34 -8.85
CA GLN A 12 -20.54 -7.16 -8.01
C GLN A 12 -20.41 -6.83 -6.52
N LEU A 13 -19.94 -5.63 -6.17
CA LEU A 13 -19.84 -5.23 -4.78
C LEU A 13 -21.19 -4.69 -4.32
N PRO A 14 -21.69 -5.17 -3.16
CA PRO A 14 -22.95 -4.70 -2.62
C PRO A 14 -22.83 -3.29 -2.03
N ALA A 15 -23.79 -2.46 -2.35
CA ALA A 15 -24.06 -1.18 -1.70
C ALA A 15 -25.49 -1.21 -1.15
N PHE A 16 -25.68 -0.72 0.07
CA PHE A 16 -26.99 -0.72 0.71
C PHE A 16 -27.58 0.68 0.72
N LYS A 17 -28.89 0.74 0.49
CA LYS A 17 -29.68 1.97 0.50
C LYS A 17 -30.88 1.83 1.42
N ASP A 18 -31.33 2.96 1.93
CA ASP A 18 -32.53 3.09 2.74
C ASP A 18 -33.43 4.17 2.11
N ASP A 19 -34.71 3.86 1.94
CA ASP A 19 -35.65 4.72 1.21
C ASP A 19 -35.99 6.05 1.92
N GLU A 20 -35.68 6.20 3.21
CA GLU A 20 -35.84 7.47 3.91
C GLU A 20 -34.67 8.44 3.65
N ILE A 21 -33.49 7.93 3.27
CA ILE A 21 -32.27 8.74 3.12
C ILE A 21 -31.66 8.70 1.71
N ASN A 22 -32.01 7.72 0.89
CA ASN A 22 -31.42 7.51 -0.43
C ASN A 22 -32.48 7.50 -1.53
N GLN A 23 -32.12 8.04 -2.69
CA GLN A 23 -32.91 7.83 -3.90
C GLN A 23 -32.77 6.37 -4.36
N ILE A 24 -33.91 5.69 -4.41
CA ILE A 24 -34.04 4.34 -4.95
C ILE A 24 -34.29 4.44 -6.46
N ILE A 25 -33.57 3.63 -7.23
CA ILE A 25 -33.70 3.52 -8.69
C ILE A 25 -34.12 2.10 -9.08
N ASP A 26 -34.57 1.91 -10.31
CA ASP A 26 -35.17 0.65 -10.79
C ASP A 26 -34.24 -0.58 -10.68
N THR A 27 -32.93 -0.37 -10.62
CA THR A 27 -31.94 -1.44 -10.47
C THR A 27 -31.65 -1.82 -9.02
N ASP A 28 -32.19 -1.07 -8.06
CA ASP A 28 -32.07 -1.39 -6.64
C ASP A 28 -33.08 -2.49 -6.26
N ILE A 29 -32.60 -3.51 -5.56
CA ILE A 29 -33.38 -4.71 -5.20
C ILE A 29 -33.81 -4.58 -3.73
N ALA A 30 -35.10 -4.66 -3.44
CA ALA A 30 -35.56 -4.72 -2.05
C ALA A 30 -35.03 -5.98 -1.35
N ILE A 31 -34.52 -5.83 -0.14
CA ILE A 31 -34.05 -6.95 0.71
C ILE A 31 -34.74 -6.89 2.08
N SER A 32 -34.81 -8.02 2.78
CA SER A 32 -35.32 -8.03 4.14
C SER A 32 -34.31 -7.44 5.13
N ASP A 33 -34.82 -6.96 6.27
CA ASP A 33 -34.00 -6.54 7.40
C ASP A 33 -33.08 -7.69 7.89
N ASP A 34 -33.57 -8.94 7.89
CA ASP A 34 -32.75 -10.11 8.27
C ASP A 34 -31.51 -10.28 7.38
N ILE A 35 -31.66 -10.12 6.05
CA ILE A 35 -30.54 -10.23 5.10
C ILE A 35 -29.58 -9.05 5.26
N TYR A 36 -30.13 -7.85 5.49
CA TYR A 36 -29.36 -6.65 5.76
C TYR A 36 -28.51 -6.83 7.03
N ASP A 37 -29.13 -7.20 8.15
CA ASP A 37 -28.46 -7.36 9.45
C ASP A 37 -27.41 -8.48 9.39
N GLN A 38 -27.74 -9.63 8.79
CA GLN A 38 -26.77 -10.73 8.60
C GLN A 38 -25.54 -10.28 7.81
N PHE A 39 -25.71 -9.41 6.80
CA PHE A 39 -24.58 -8.87 6.04
C PHE A 39 -23.62 -8.07 6.92
N PHE A 40 -24.17 -7.16 7.75
CA PHE A 40 -23.35 -6.31 8.62
C PHE A 40 -22.73 -7.09 9.78
N GLU A 41 -23.43 -8.09 10.33
CA GLU A 41 -22.87 -9.01 11.34
C GLU A 41 -21.67 -9.80 10.80
N GLN A 42 -21.79 -10.38 9.60
CA GLN A 42 -20.69 -11.15 8.99
C GLN A 42 -19.52 -10.23 8.60
N ARG A 43 -19.79 -9.01 8.14
CA ARG A 43 -18.75 -7.99 7.87
C ARG A 43 -18.01 -7.56 9.13
N ALA A 44 -18.71 -7.43 10.26
CA ALA A 44 -18.07 -7.14 11.55
C ALA A 44 -17.09 -8.25 11.99
N GLN A 45 -17.28 -9.48 11.48
CA GLN A 45 -16.37 -10.62 11.70
C GLN A 45 -15.22 -10.68 10.68
N GLY A 46 -15.09 -9.67 9.80
CA GLY A 46 -14.01 -9.58 8.82
C GLY A 46 -14.28 -10.31 7.50
N LYS A 47 -15.46 -10.89 7.33
CA LYS A 47 -15.83 -11.53 6.05
C LYS A 47 -16.17 -10.49 4.99
N GLN A 48 -15.88 -10.82 3.74
CA GLN A 48 -16.19 -9.97 2.60
C GLN A 48 -17.06 -10.74 1.61
N TYR A 49 -18.01 -10.04 1.01
CA TYR A 49 -19.02 -10.64 0.14
C TYR A 49 -19.19 -9.87 -1.16
N LYS A 50 -19.41 -10.62 -2.24
CA LYS A 50 -19.91 -10.12 -3.52
C LYS A 50 -21.34 -10.59 -3.75
N VAL A 51 -22.06 -9.88 -4.59
CA VAL A 51 -23.39 -10.28 -5.04
C VAL A 51 -23.25 -11.31 -6.14
N LYS A 52 -23.71 -12.52 -5.85
CA LYS A 52 -23.74 -13.65 -6.78
C LYS A 52 -25.05 -13.73 -7.54
N ASN A 53 -26.18 -13.45 -6.88
CA ASN A 53 -27.50 -13.53 -7.50
C ASN A 53 -28.49 -12.54 -6.87
N VAL A 54 -28.80 -11.46 -7.60
CA VAL A 54 -29.75 -10.41 -7.15
C VAL A 54 -31.18 -10.90 -6.97
N SER A 55 -31.55 -12.06 -7.54
CA SER A 55 -32.89 -12.65 -7.41
C SER A 55 -32.98 -13.72 -6.32
N GLY A 56 -31.92 -13.90 -5.53
CA GLY A 56 -31.95 -14.79 -4.37
C GLY A 56 -32.90 -14.29 -3.28
N THR A 57 -33.38 -15.23 -2.46
CA THR A 57 -34.29 -14.95 -1.34
C THR A 57 -33.64 -15.20 0.03
N THR A 58 -32.49 -15.86 0.05
CA THR A 58 -31.69 -16.10 1.25
C THR A 58 -30.32 -15.43 1.12
N PHE A 59 -29.64 -15.26 2.25
CA PHE A 59 -28.31 -14.64 2.28
C PHE A 59 -27.30 -15.37 1.39
N GLU A 60 -27.27 -16.71 1.46
CA GLU A 60 -26.32 -17.55 0.70
C GLU A 60 -26.68 -17.69 -0.78
N GLU A 61 -27.93 -17.40 -1.16
CA GLU A 61 -28.32 -17.26 -2.56
C GLU A 61 -27.81 -15.94 -3.12
N ILE A 62 -27.96 -14.85 -2.37
CA ILE A 62 -27.63 -13.49 -2.83
C ILE A 62 -26.13 -13.24 -2.83
N PHE A 63 -25.44 -13.66 -1.77
CA PHE A 63 -24.04 -13.33 -1.52
C PHE A 63 -23.13 -14.54 -1.59
N GLU A 64 -21.91 -14.32 -2.06
CA GLU A 64 -20.80 -15.26 -1.96
C GLU A 64 -19.63 -14.61 -1.22
N GLU A 65 -19.04 -15.36 -0.29
CA GLU A 65 -17.83 -14.91 0.41
C GLU A 65 -16.66 -14.88 -0.59
N TYR A 66 -15.87 -13.80 -0.56
CA TYR A 66 -14.67 -13.70 -1.38
C TYR A 66 -13.49 -13.20 -0.54
N THR A 67 -12.30 -13.67 -0.91
CA THR A 67 -11.05 -13.10 -0.41
C THR A 67 -10.59 -12.05 -1.41
N PRO A 68 -10.48 -10.76 -1.03
CA PRO A 68 -9.91 -9.76 -1.92
C PRO A 68 -8.45 -10.11 -2.19
N ASP A 69 -7.99 -9.83 -3.41
CA ASP A 69 -6.56 -9.94 -3.70
C ASP A 69 -5.77 -9.04 -2.74
N PRO A 70 -4.61 -9.49 -2.25
CA PRO A 70 -3.75 -8.64 -1.43
C PRO A 70 -3.39 -7.38 -2.23
N VAL A 71 -3.70 -6.22 -1.67
CA VAL A 71 -3.32 -4.94 -2.27
C VAL A 71 -1.80 -4.92 -2.39
N LYS A 72 -1.28 -4.93 -3.62
CA LYS A 72 0.15 -4.69 -3.86
C LYS A 72 0.45 -3.25 -3.46
N ARG A 73 0.92 -3.05 -2.23
CA ARG A 73 1.42 -1.75 -1.80
C ARG A 73 2.77 -1.48 -2.46
N GLY A 74 2.95 -0.26 -2.94
CA GLY A 74 4.29 0.26 -3.24
C GLY A 74 5.10 0.47 -1.96
N PRO A 75 6.39 0.81 -2.09
CA PRO A 75 7.19 1.23 -0.94
C PRO A 75 6.56 2.45 -0.28
N THR A 76 6.57 2.45 1.05
CA THR A 76 6.15 3.57 1.89
C THR A 76 7.16 4.70 1.83
N ASP A 77 6.73 5.89 2.21
CA ASP A 77 7.60 7.05 2.41
C ASP A 77 8.75 6.74 3.39
N VAL A 78 8.49 5.91 4.41
CA VAL A 78 9.50 5.46 5.37
C VAL A 78 10.55 4.57 4.71
N GLU A 79 10.12 3.59 3.90
CA GLU A 79 11.05 2.72 3.16
C GLU A 79 11.88 3.51 2.15
N ILE A 80 11.27 4.48 1.46
CA ILE A 80 11.97 5.39 0.54
C ILE A 80 13.02 6.21 1.30
N SER A 81 12.64 6.80 2.44
CA SER A 81 13.55 7.60 3.27
C SER A 81 14.71 6.76 3.80
N GLN A 82 14.47 5.53 4.25
CA GLN A 82 15.52 4.61 4.68
C GLN A 82 16.46 4.26 3.53
N GLN A 83 15.94 4.01 2.33
CA GLN A 83 16.74 3.72 1.14
C GLN A 83 17.61 4.92 0.73
N GLN A 84 17.07 6.14 0.83
CA GLN A 84 17.83 7.37 0.56
C GLN A 84 18.94 7.57 1.59
N ASN A 85 18.65 7.35 2.88
CA ASN A 85 19.66 7.43 3.94
C ASN A 85 20.78 6.40 3.76
N ALA A 86 20.45 5.16 3.38
CA ALA A 86 21.44 4.14 3.09
C ALA A 86 22.35 4.53 1.90
N GLN A 87 21.77 5.12 0.85
CA GLN A 87 22.54 5.62 -0.30
C GLN A 87 23.47 6.77 0.08
N LEU A 88 22.99 7.72 0.88
CA LEU A 88 23.80 8.84 1.36
C LEU A 88 24.98 8.35 2.22
N LEU A 89 24.76 7.39 3.12
CA LEU A 89 25.82 6.79 3.92
C LEU A 89 26.88 6.09 3.06
N LEU A 90 26.45 5.37 2.02
CA LEU A 90 27.37 4.74 1.07
C LEU A 90 28.21 5.79 0.32
N GLN A 91 27.58 6.87 -0.13
CA GLN A 91 28.25 7.95 -0.83
C GLN A 91 29.28 8.65 0.07
N LEU A 92 28.95 8.89 1.34
CA LEU A 92 29.87 9.47 2.31
C LEU A 92 31.08 8.56 2.54
N ALA A 93 30.87 7.26 2.72
CA ALA A 93 31.96 6.30 2.91
C ALA A 93 32.91 6.26 1.70
N GLN A 94 32.38 6.34 0.47
CA GLN A 94 33.18 6.40 -0.75
C GLN A 94 33.98 7.71 -0.86
N GLN A 95 33.38 8.85 -0.50
CA GLN A 95 34.08 10.13 -0.47
C GLN A 95 35.21 10.14 0.56
N GLU A 96 34.97 9.63 1.77
CA GLU A 96 36.00 9.52 2.81
C GLU A 96 37.19 8.68 2.35
N GLN A 97 36.94 7.55 1.68
CA GLN A 97 38.01 6.72 1.14
C GLN A 97 38.81 7.46 0.07
N THR A 98 38.12 8.17 -0.84
CA THR A 98 38.76 8.98 -1.88
C THR A 98 39.67 10.06 -1.28
N ILE A 99 39.21 10.72 -0.21
CA ILE A 99 40.01 11.73 0.50
C ILE A 99 41.25 11.11 1.13
N LYS A 100 41.12 9.94 1.79
CA LYS A 100 42.27 9.23 2.37
C LYS A 100 43.29 8.84 1.32
N ASP A 101 42.84 8.36 0.18
CA ASP A 101 43.73 7.96 -0.92
C ASP A 101 44.50 9.17 -1.48
N MET A 102 43.80 10.31 -1.67
CA MET A 102 44.44 11.57 -2.06
C MET A 102 45.45 12.08 -1.02
N GLN A 103 45.12 12.00 0.27
CA GLN A 103 46.04 12.39 1.34
C GLN A 103 47.31 11.54 1.34
N ASN A 104 47.16 10.22 1.15
CA ASN A 104 48.30 9.31 1.04
C ASN A 104 49.17 9.63 -0.19
N GLN A 105 48.57 9.94 -1.33
CA GLN A 105 49.29 10.36 -2.54
C GLN A 105 50.07 11.67 -2.31
N ASN A 106 49.44 12.67 -1.69
CA ASN A 106 50.09 13.94 -1.37
C ASN A 106 51.27 13.74 -0.41
N ALA A 107 51.12 12.90 0.61
CA ALA A 107 52.21 12.56 1.54
C ALA A 107 53.38 11.88 0.83
N ALA A 108 53.10 10.94 -0.10
CA ALA A 108 54.12 10.28 -0.89
C ALA A 108 54.89 11.26 -1.78
N ILE A 109 54.18 12.19 -2.44
CA ILE A 109 54.80 13.26 -3.25
C ILE A 109 55.70 14.14 -2.37
N MET A 110 55.25 14.54 -1.18
CA MET A 110 56.07 15.34 -0.26
C MET A 110 57.35 14.62 0.18
N LEU A 111 57.26 13.32 0.50
CA LEU A 111 58.42 12.49 0.85
C LEU A 111 59.43 12.43 -0.31
N GLN A 112 58.95 12.26 -1.55
CA GLN A 112 59.81 12.22 -2.73
C GLN A 112 60.51 13.56 -2.99
N LEU A 113 59.80 14.67 -2.83
CA LEU A 113 60.37 16.02 -2.98
C LEU A 113 61.46 16.27 -1.93
N ALA A 114 61.23 15.90 -0.66
CA ALA A 114 62.23 16.03 0.40
C ALA A 114 63.51 15.23 0.13
N GLN A 115 63.38 14.01 -0.40
CA GLN A 115 64.51 13.16 -0.76
C GLN A 115 65.31 13.73 -1.95
N SER A 116 64.65 14.41 -2.89
CA SER A 116 65.31 14.99 -4.07
C SER A 116 66.13 16.26 -3.77
N GLN A 117 65.80 17.01 -2.72
CA GLN A 117 66.51 18.26 -2.34
C GLN A 117 67.68 18.03 -1.38
N GLY A 118 67.75 16.89 -0.68
CA GLY A 118 68.84 16.55 0.24
C GLY A 118 70.06 15.87 -0.40
N GLY A 119 70.05 15.63 -1.72
CA GLY A 119 71.10 14.90 -2.43
C GLY A 119 72.12 15.77 -3.19
N ALA A 120 72.04 17.10 -3.08
CA ALA A 120 73.02 18.03 -3.67
C ALA A 120 73.89 18.62 -2.55
N SER A 121 74.93 17.89 -2.14
CA SER A 121 76.04 18.38 -1.33
C SER A 121 77.30 17.63 -1.73
#